data_AF-A0A0W4ZAR2-F1
#
_entry.id   AF-A0A0W4ZAR2-F1
#
_cell.length_a   1.000
_cell.length_b   1.000
_cell.length_c   1.000
_cell.angle_alpha   90.00
_cell.angle_beta   90.00
_cell.angle_gamma   90.00
#
_symmetry.space_group_name_H-M   'P 1'
#
loop_
_entity.id
_entity.type
_entity.pdbx_description
1 polymer ?
#
loop_
_entity_poly.entity_id
_entity_poly.type
_entity_poly.pdbx_seq_one_letter_code
_entity_poly.pdbx_strand_id
1 'polypeptide(L)'
;MKAFIFSTLFCTIPVFSRSFGNIFNDDLDSRLLGPLSDGLLSALFVFHDGKDCLFLDGLCTELHKGYGNLSNLDSRLSDICHPKLDSATHCKNLLETAAPEARQLYTEIQGSGFSLGSCRHLLTLCNFLAGVYPPLGPLCEQLKLNCYHGAREHTALKALLHMGGDRLRTHDECVNKMEQVCHEYSDYTPEFKDLCVDLQSLCQTLMEGFVSTCEFLETQQTLNTKELSKTMCGLTDLCFDYGRNCNHQTRSFCKRLHSSCESKGYPVAPALGSSYETTPKKDLEEALTKYGVYMGRPDPNKKNPWDPSLCLLLQHSKQSPTKQACEHVTWDFVPLLGDPTLFPFCTPEESRLADKICLGLELRLKGDSGYLHNLQEKLSSMDLIGSPREIPKKYLEDGLELGDLLGMSSYSFTTHECTQLQADCYYYGIFGGKDLQRGCDRLFSKCYDKSWNKAVLKNLLGTADQRISGTTGLSSSSCQKHLAEKCKGLKYPDVPTILVCLQLGNTCEAYTEDLWEDI
;
A
#
# COMPACT_ATOMS: atom_id res chain seq x y z
N MET A 1 -20.72 -36.15 -21.91
CA MET A 1 -20.71 -34.75 -22.41
C MET A 1 -21.16 -33.79 -21.29
N LYS A 2 -20.46 -33.81 -20.15
CA LYS A 2 -20.68 -32.98 -18.93
C LYS A 2 -19.41 -32.95 -18.06
N ALA A 3 -18.27 -32.54 -18.61
CA ALA A 3 -17.01 -32.51 -17.84
C ALA A 3 -16.00 -31.44 -18.32
N PHE A 4 -16.42 -30.36 -18.98
CA PHE A 4 -15.47 -29.42 -19.59
C PHE A 4 -15.73 -27.93 -19.31
N ILE A 5 -16.50 -27.61 -18.27
CA ILE A 5 -16.74 -26.22 -17.84
C ILE A 5 -16.46 -26.13 -16.34
N PHE A 6 -15.20 -26.25 -15.94
CA PHE A 6 -14.75 -25.93 -14.57
C PHE A 6 -13.31 -25.38 -14.51
N SER A 7 -12.65 -25.16 -15.66
CA SER A 7 -11.21 -24.85 -15.70
C SER A 7 -10.87 -23.38 -16.00
N THR A 8 -11.84 -22.48 -16.14
CA THR A 8 -11.58 -21.08 -16.55
C THR A 8 -12.01 -20.01 -15.54
N LEU A 9 -12.48 -20.39 -14.35
CA LEU A 9 -12.92 -19.45 -13.29
C LEU A 9 -12.01 -19.44 -12.04
N PHE A 10 -10.94 -20.24 -11.99
CA PHE A 10 -10.07 -20.37 -10.81
C PHE A 10 -8.71 -19.64 -10.91
N CYS A 11 -8.62 -18.54 -11.68
CA CYS A 11 -7.36 -17.80 -11.86
C CYS A 11 -7.31 -16.38 -11.26
N THR A 12 -8.27 -15.94 -10.43
CA THR A 12 -8.25 -14.56 -9.90
C THR A 12 -8.44 -14.41 -8.40
N ILE A 13 -8.13 -15.42 -7.57
CA ILE A 13 -7.86 -15.17 -6.13
C ILE A 13 -6.80 -16.15 -5.62
N PRO A 14 -5.53 -15.74 -5.50
CA PRO A 14 -4.60 -16.31 -4.54
C PRO A 14 -4.31 -15.26 -3.47
N VAL A 15 -5.23 -15.07 -2.52
CA VAL A 15 -4.94 -14.30 -1.30
C VAL A 15 -5.12 -15.27 -0.13
N PHE A 16 -4.14 -15.28 0.77
CA PHE A 16 -4.07 -16.08 2.00
C PHE A 16 -3.62 -17.54 1.89
N SER A 17 -2.45 -17.82 1.30
CA SER A 17 -1.65 -18.96 1.78
C SER A 17 -0.21 -18.89 1.26
N ARG A 18 0.69 -18.43 2.14
CA ARG A 18 2.16 -18.60 2.20
C ARG A 18 2.82 -17.28 2.54
N SER A 19 3.13 -17.12 3.82
CA SER A 19 4.00 -16.04 4.28
C SER A 19 4.85 -16.53 5.46
N PHE A 20 6.16 -16.40 5.26
CA PHE A 20 7.24 -16.32 6.24
C PHE A 20 7.60 -17.56 7.07
N GLY A 21 8.45 -18.39 6.47
CA GLY A 21 9.43 -19.18 7.19
C GLY A 21 10.84 -18.79 6.77
N ASN A 22 11.67 -18.41 7.74
CA ASN A 22 13.13 -18.51 7.74
C ASN A 22 13.95 -17.40 7.06
N ILE A 23 14.13 -16.26 7.73
CA ILE A 23 15.43 -15.57 7.75
C ILE A 23 15.58 -14.76 9.05
N PHE A 24 15.56 -15.33 10.26
CA PHE A 24 16.11 -14.64 11.47
C PHE A 24 16.41 -15.68 12.57
N ASN A 25 17.62 -16.22 12.53
CA ASN A 25 18.43 -16.85 13.60
C ASN A 25 19.87 -16.74 13.04
N ASP A 26 20.94 -16.37 13.74
CA ASP A 26 21.26 -16.17 15.15
C ASP A 26 22.35 -15.07 15.21
N ASP A 27 22.51 -14.43 16.38
CA ASP A 27 23.68 -13.63 16.78
C ASP A 27 24.11 -12.47 15.83
N LEU A 28 23.48 -11.31 15.98
CA LEU A 28 23.86 -10.10 15.24
C LEU A 28 24.07 -8.89 16.15
N ASP A 29 25.25 -8.30 15.94
CA ASP A 29 25.81 -7.11 16.57
C ASP A 29 24.78 -5.97 16.67
N SER A 30 24.76 -5.28 17.80
CA SER A 30 23.72 -4.32 18.25
C SER A 30 23.64 -2.99 17.46
N ARG A 31 24.06 -2.98 16.19
CA ARG A 31 24.22 -1.77 15.38
C ARG A 31 23.07 -1.60 14.39
N LEU A 32 22.70 -0.36 14.11
CA LEU A 32 21.59 0.04 13.23
C LEU A 32 21.60 -0.69 11.88
N LEU A 33 22.79 -0.91 11.29
CA LEU A 33 22.95 -1.58 9.98
C LEU A 33 23.56 -2.98 10.07
N GLY A 34 23.88 -3.45 11.28
CA GLY A 34 24.44 -4.79 11.51
C GLY A 34 23.66 -5.92 10.81
N PRO A 35 22.31 -5.87 10.74
CA PRO A 35 21.50 -6.85 10.03
C PRO A 35 21.62 -6.86 8.50
N LEU A 36 22.20 -5.82 7.87
CA LEU A 36 22.28 -5.76 6.40
C LEU A 36 23.43 -6.62 5.87
N SER A 37 23.17 -7.39 4.82
CA SER A 37 24.20 -8.07 4.05
C SER A 37 25.12 -7.09 3.33
N ASP A 38 26.30 -7.55 2.91
CA ASP A 38 27.24 -6.73 2.15
C ASP A 38 26.65 -6.26 0.81
N GLY A 39 25.78 -7.06 0.20
CA GLY A 39 25.08 -6.71 -1.03
C GLY A 39 24.12 -5.53 -0.83
N LEU A 40 23.21 -5.63 0.15
CA LEU A 40 22.28 -4.55 0.49
C LEU A 40 23.00 -3.27 0.92
N LEU A 41 24.04 -3.40 1.73
CA LEU A 41 24.84 -2.25 2.16
C LEU A 41 25.53 -1.58 0.96
N SER A 42 26.09 -2.37 0.03
CA SER A 42 26.72 -1.84 -1.18
C SER A 42 25.71 -1.15 -2.09
N ALA A 43 24.52 -1.74 -2.23
CA ALA A 43 23.44 -1.25 -3.09
C ALA A 43 22.97 0.18 -2.73
N LEU A 44 23.09 0.58 -1.46
CA LEU A 44 22.79 1.95 -1.02
C LEU A 44 23.64 3.03 -1.70
N PHE A 45 24.85 2.68 -2.12
CA PHE A 45 25.84 3.63 -2.59
C PHE A 45 26.08 3.55 -4.10
N VAL A 46 25.42 2.62 -4.80
CA VAL A 46 25.63 2.46 -6.24
C VAL A 46 24.34 2.32 -7.01
N PHE A 47 24.37 2.88 -8.21
CA PHE A 47 23.31 2.81 -9.19
C PHE A 47 23.89 2.52 -10.57
N HIS A 48 23.16 1.78 -11.39
CA HIS A 48 23.52 1.50 -12.77
C HIS A 48 22.55 2.22 -13.72
N ASP A 49 23.02 3.25 -14.41
CA ASP A 49 22.17 4.10 -15.28
C ASP A 49 21.87 3.49 -16.65
N GLY A 50 22.36 2.27 -16.90
CA GLY A 50 22.24 1.55 -18.15
C GLY A 50 23.52 1.59 -18.99
N LYS A 51 24.46 2.48 -18.67
CA LYS A 51 25.76 2.61 -19.34
C LYS A 51 26.91 2.44 -18.38
N ASP A 52 26.85 3.12 -17.23
CA ASP A 52 27.91 3.19 -16.25
C ASP A 52 27.39 3.04 -14.81
N CYS A 53 28.32 2.78 -13.91
CA CYS A 53 28.08 2.74 -12.47
C CYS A 53 28.22 4.15 -11.90
N LEU A 54 27.23 4.58 -11.12
CA LEU A 54 27.21 5.85 -10.39
C LEU A 54 27.37 5.59 -8.90
N PHE A 55 28.37 6.21 -8.29
CA PHE A 55 28.60 6.16 -6.84
C PHE A 55 27.94 7.36 -6.17
N LEU A 56 27.16 7.10 -5.11
CA LEU A 56 26.33 8.10 -4.43
C LEU A 56 27.09 8.68 -3.22
N ASP A 57 28.13 9.47 -3.49
CA ASP A 57 28.97 10.11 -2.46
C ASP A 57 28.20 11.09 -1.56
N GLY A 58 27.12 11.68 -2.07
CA GLY A 58 26.19 12.51 -1.33
C GLY A 58 25.63 11.82 -0.08
N LEU A 59 25.33 10.52 -0.17
CA LEU A 59 24.84 9.73 0.97
C LEU A 59 25.90 9.63 2.07
N CYS A 60 27.16 9.41 1.72
CA CYS A 60 28.25 9.41 2.69
C CYS A 60 28.36 10.75 3.43
N THR A 61 28.20 11.85 2.70
CA THR A 61 28.21 13.20 3.28
C THR A 61 27.03 13.41 4.23
N GLU A 62 25.83 12.95 3.85
CA GLU A 62 24.62 13.04 4.67
C GLU A 62 24.75 12.22 5.97
N LEU A 63 25.20 10.96 5.86
CA LEU A 63 25.42 10.09 7.00
C LEU A 63 26.48 10.68 7.94
N HIS A 64 27.56 11.25 7.41
CA HIS A 64 28.57 11.94 8.23
C HIS A 64 28.00 13.15 8.97
N LYS A 65 27.14 13.95 8.31
CA LYS A 65 26.48 15.11 8.94
C LYS A 65 25.54 14.68 10.07
N GLY A 66 24.76 13.61 9.86
CA GLY A 66 23.77 13.15 10.82
C GLY A 66 24.35 12.34 11.99
N TYR A 67 25.26 11.41 11.69
CA TYR A 67 25.76 10.43 12.67
C TYR A 67 27.20 10.68 13.13
N GLY A 68 27.96 11.52 12.42
CA GLY A 68 29.36 11.77 12.71
C GLY A 68 30.25 10.60 12.26
N ASN A 69 30.74 9.81 13.21
CA ASN A 69 31.59 8.66 12.90
C ASN A 69 30.75 7.48 12.39
N LEU A 70 30.90 7.15 11.10
CA LEU A 70 30.16 6.06 10.44
C LEU A 70 30.49 4.68 10.97
N SER A 71 31.68 4.45 11.54
CA SER A 71 32.04 3.14 12.12
C SER A 71 31.10 2.74 13.28
N ASN A 72 30.45 3.72 13.91
CA ASN A 72 29.46 3.49 14.96
C ASN A 72 28.14 2.95 14.41
N LEU A 73 27.82 3.21 13.13
CA LEU A 73 26.66 2.65 12.45
C LEU A 73 26.97 1.27 11.88
N ASP A 74 28.11 1.17 11.18
CA ASP A 74 28.66 -0.05 10.63
C ASP A 74 30.13 0.19 10.28
N SER A 75 31.02 -0.72 10.66
CA SER A 75 32.45 -0.59 10.32
C SER A 75 32.69 -0.58 8.81
N ARG A 76 31.88 -1.29 8.02
CA ARG A 76 31.99 -1.38 6.56
C ARG A 76 31.76 -0.03 5.88
N LEU A 77 30.95 0.85 6.47
CA LEU A 77 30.71 2.19 5.91
C LEU A 77 31.98 3.04 5.82
N SER A 78 32.93 2.83 6.72
CA SER A 78 34.19 3.58 6.69
C SER A 78 35.03 3.23 5.46
N ASP A 79 34.92 1.99 4.97
CA ASP A 79 35.61 1.53 3.77
C ASP A 79 34.87 1.93 2.50
N ILE A 80 33.54 1.92 2.53
CA ILE A 80 32.65 2.33 1.42
C ILE A 80 32.76 3.84 1.16
N CYS A 81 32.67 4.65 2.22
CA CYS A 81 32.65 6.11 2.15
C CYS A 81 34.03 6.76 2.14
N HIS A 82 35.12 5.98 2.26
CA HIS A 82 36.46 6.55 2.17
C HIS A 82 36.74 7.08 0.76
N PRO A 83 37.30 8.29 0.60
CA PRO A 83 37.72 8.78 -0.71
C PRO A 83 38.68 7.79 -1.37
N LYS A 84 38.34 7.28 -2.55
CA LYS A 84 39.20 6.36 -3.32
C LYS A 84 39.84 7.11 -4.49
N LEU A 85 41.09 6.75 -4.80
CA LEU A 85 41.83 7.27 -5.96
C LEU A 85 41.21 6.87 -7.31
N ASP A 86 40.49 5.74 -7.34
CA ASP A 86 39.77 5.25 -8.53
C ASP A 86 38.31 4.97 -8.16
N SER A 87 37.45 5.97 -8.34
CA SER A 87 36.02 5.90 -8.05
C SER A 87 35.29 4.92 -8.97
N ALA A 88 35.76 4.72 -10.20
CA ALA A 88 35.11 3.83 -11.17
C ALA A 88 35.30 2.36 -10.80
N THR A 89 36.51 1.96 -10.39
CA THR A 89 36.76 0.61 -9.90
C THR A 89 36.02 0.34 -8.59
N HIS A 90 36.00 1.32 -7.68
CA HIS A 90 35.24 1.20 -6.43
C HIS A 90 33.74 0.99 -6.68
N CYS A 91 33.14 1.80 -7.57
CA CYS A 91 31.74 1.66 -7.93
C CYS A 91 31.43 0.27 -8.51
N LYS A 92 32.27 -0.22 -9.45
CA LYS A 92 32.10 -1.56 -10.03
C LYS A 92 32.14 -2.67 -8.99
N ASN A 93 33.06 -2.60 -8.03
CA ASN A 93 33.16 -3.60 -6.97
C ASN A 93 31.89 -3.63 -6.09
N LEU A 94 31.35 -2.46 -5.74
CA LEU A 94 30.10 -2.37 -4.98
C LEU A 94 28.91 -2.91 -5.80
N LEU A 95 28.86 -2.61 -7.09
CA LEU A 95 27.82 -3.12 -8.00
C LEU A 95 27.89 -4.65 -8.13
N GLU A 96 29.09 -5.21 -8.30
CA GLU A 96 29.32 -6.65 -8.36
C GLU A 96 28.97 -7.35 -7.03
N THR A 97 29.17 -6.67 -5.90
CA THR A 97 28.79 -7.15 -4.57
C THR A 97 27.27 -7.20 -4.41
N ALA A 98 26.55 -6.19 -4.91
CA ALA A 98 25.09 -6.11 -4.80
C ALA A 98 24.32 -6.92 -5.85
N ALA A 99 24.92 -7.18 -7.03
CA ALA A 99 24.26 -7.82 -8.16
C ALA A 99 23.64 -9.21 -7.87
N PRO A 100 24.27 -10.12 -7.10
CA PRO A 100 23.68 -11.43 -6.80
C PRO A 100 22.33 -11.33 -6.09
N GLU A 101 22.21 -10.46 -5.10
CA GLU A 101 20.96 -10.25 -4.34
C GLU A 101 19.88 -9.61 -5.23
N ALA A 102 20.26 -8.64 -6.06
CA ALA A 102 19.33 -8.03 -7.02
C ALA A 102 18.76 -9.05 -8.00
N ARG A 103 19.58 -9.99 -8.50
CA ARG A 103 19.14 -11.08 -9.38
C ARG A 103 18.28 -12.12 -8.67
N GLN A 104 18.58 -12.40 -7.40
CA GLN A 104 17.75 -13.27 -6.57
C GLN A 104 16.36 -12.66 -6.38
N LEU A 105 16.28 -11.39 -5.98
CA LEU A 105 15.02 -10.67 -5.84
C LEU A 105 14.22 -10.64 -7.15
N TYR A 106 14.89 -10.39 -8.29
CA TYR A 106 14.26 -10.44 -9.60
C TYR A 106 13.57 -11.79 -9.85
N THR A 107 14.24 -12.89 -9.51
CA THR A 107 13.71 -14.25 -9.67
C THR A 107 12.56 -14.53 -8.69
N GLU A 108 12.65 -14.02 -7.46
CA GLU A 108 11.60 -14.15 -6.43
C GLU A 108 10.31 -13.45 -6.87
N ILE A 109 10.41 -12.21 -7.38
CA ILE A 109 9.26 -11.44 -7.87
C ILE A 109 8.67 -12.05 -9.15
N GLN A 110 9.49 -12.55 -10.08
CA GLN A 110 9.00 -13.20 -11.31
C GLN A 110 8.36 -14.58 -11.06
N GLY A 111 8.90 -15.35 -10.11
CA GLY A 111 8.61 -16.77 -9.97
C GLY A 111 7.32 -17.11 -9.23
N SER A 112 6.67 -16.15 -8.56
CA SER A 112 5.49 -16.44 -7.73
C SER A 112 4.59 -15.22 -7.50
N GLY A 113 3.30 -15.48 -7.26
CA GLY A 113 2.44 -14.47 -6.64
C GLY A 113 2.91 -14.23 -5.21
N PHE A 114 3.13 -12.97 -4.82
CA PHE A 114 3.49 -12.60 -3.46
C PHE A 114 2.23 -12.31 -2.64
N SER A 115 2.35 -12.48 -1.31
CA SER A 115 1.28 -12.11 -0.38
C SER A 115 1.38 -10.64 0.03
N LEU A 116 0.28 -10.04 0.47
CA LEU A 116 0.30 -8.70 1.07
C LEU A 116 1.26 -8.61 2.27
N GLY A 117 1.41 -9.70 3.03
CA GLY A 117 2.41 -9.77 4.12
C GLY A 117 3.85 -9.63 3.63
N SER A 118 4.13 -10.08 2.42
CA SER A 118 5.45 -10.03 1.77
C SER A 118 5.79 -8.65 1.20
N CYS A 119 4.79 -7.81 0.93
CA CYS A 119 4.96 -6.50 0.31
C CYS A 119 5.98 -5.62 1.02
N ARG A 120 5.87 -5.48 2.35
CA ARG A 120 6.78 -4.64 3.14
C ARG A 120 8.25 -5.03 2.93
N HIS A 121 8.54 -6.31 2.96
CA HIS A 121 9.90 -6.83 2.78
C HIS A 121 10.38 -6.65 1.35
N LEU A 122 9.60 -7.12 0.37
CA LEU A 122 9.98 -7.09 -1.05
C LEU A 122 10.13 -5.66 -1.59
N LEU A 123 9.21 -4.75 -1.23
CA LEU A 123 9.30 -3.34 -1.61
C LEU A 123 10.52 -2.66 -1.01
N THR A 124 10.87 -3.03 0.21
CA THR A 124 12.10 -2.50 0.80
C THR A 124 13.30 -2.98 0.02
N LEU A 125 13.44 -4.29 -0.24
CA LEU A 125 14.55 -4.81 -1.04
C LEU A 125 14.59 -4.17 -2.44
N CYS A 126 13.43 -3.90 -3.04
CA CYS A 126 13.31 -3.12 -4.27
C CYS A 126 13.93 -1.73 -4.16
N ASN A 127 13.68 -0.99 -3.07
CA ASN A 127 14.29 0.33 -2.87
C ASN A 127 15.83 0.27 -2.77
N PHE A 128 16.40 -0.83 -2.27
CA PHE A 128 17.85 -1.02 -2.27
C PHE A 128 18.38 -1.44 -3.65
N LEU A 129 17.73 -2.40 -4.30
CA LEU A 129 18.33 -3.17 -5.39
C LEU A 129 17.85 -2.78 -6.79
N ALA A 130 16.75 -2.04 -6.93
CA ALA A 130 16.21 -1.65 -8.24
C ALA A 130 17.23 -0.86 -9.08
N GLY A 131 18.06 -0.05 -8.41
CA GLY A 131 19.13 0.70 -9.03
C GLY A 131 20.34 -0.11 -9.47
N VAL A 132 20.57 -1.27 -8.85
CA VAL A 132 21.72 -2.14 -9.10
C VAL A 132 21.51 -2.99 -10.36
N TYR A 133 20.26 -3.43 -10.58
CA TYR A 133 19.93 -4.34 -11.67
C TYR A 133 18.76 -3.78 -12.48
N PRO A 134 19.01 -3.14 -13.65
CA PRO A 134 17.97 -2.43 -14.40
C PRO A 134 16.68 -3.22 -14.71
N PRO A 135 16.73 -4.53 -15.01
CA PRO A 135 15.51 -5.33 -15.21
C PRO A 135 14.57 -5.40 -14.00
N LEU A 136 15.10 -5.14 -12.79
CA LEU A 136 14.34 -5.17 -11.55
C LEU A 136 13.44 -3.93 -11.39
N GLY A 137 13.82 -2.78 -11.96
CA GLY A 137 13.07 -1.53 -11.83
C GLY A 137 11.58 -1.64 -12.20
N PRO A 138 11.23 -2.09 -13.42
CA PRO A 138 9.82 -2.25 -13.81
C PRO A 138 9.04 -3.26 -12.95
N LEU A 139 9.70 -4.33 -12.48
CA LEU A 139 9.07 -5.31 -11.60
C LEU A 139 8.81 -4.73 -10.21
N CYS A 140 9.71 -3.91 -9.68
CA CYS A 140 9.54 -3.23 -8.41
C CYS A 140 8.43 -2.19 -8.45
N GLU A 141 8.29 -1.43 -9.54
CA GLU A 141 7.15 -0.53 -9.73
C GLU A 141 5.83 -1.30 -9.80
N GLN A 142 5.79 -2.41 -10.53
CA GLN A 142 4.59 -3.25 -10.57
C GLN A 142 4.25 -3.86 -9.20
N LEU A 143 5.26 -4.36 -8.48
CA LEU A 143 5.12 -4.85 -7.11
C LEU A 143 4.55 -3.74 -6.20
N LYS A 144 5.07 -2.52 -6.30
CA LYS A 144 4.61 -1.34 -5.54
C LYS A 144 3.13 -1.07 -5.76
N LEU A 145 2.69 -1.01 -7.01
CA LEU A 145 1.28 -0.82 -7.35
C LEU A 145 0.40 -1.95 -6.80
N ASN A 146 0.78 -3.19 -7.05
CA ASN A 146 0.01 -4.35 -6.59
C ASN A 146 -0.09 -4.39 -5.06
N CYS A 147 0.99 -4.08 -4.35
CA CYS A 147 1.00 -3.99 -2.89
C CYS A 147 0.12 -2.86 -2.39
N TYR A 148 0.16 -1.71 -3.04
CA TYR A 148 -0.67 -0.56 -2.69
C TYR A 148 -2.16 -0.86 -2.87
N HIS A 149 -2.56 -1.34 -4.06
CA HIS A 149 -3.95 -1.71 -4.34
C HIS A 149 -4.42 -2.83 -3.42
N GLY A 150 -3.63 -3.90 -3.28
CA GLY A 150 -3.97 -5.03 -2.42
C GLY A 150 -4.11 -4.63 -0.95
N ALA A 151 -3.30 -3.70 -0.44
CA ALA A 151 -3.44 -3.16 0.91
C ALA A 151 -4.75 -2.37 1.09
N ARG A 152 -5.13 -1.57 0.09
CA ARG A 152 -6.37 -0.76 0.11
C ARG A 152 -7.60 -1.63 0.07
N GLU A 153 -7.65 -2.58 -0.86
CA GLU A 153 -8.74 -3.55 -0.99
C GLU A 153 -8.87 -4.40 0.28
N HIS A 154 -7.76 -4.92 0.80
CA HIS A 154 -7.76 -5.71 2.03
C HIS A 154 -8.27 -4.91 3.22
N THR A 155 -7.80 -3.66 3.37
CA THR A 155 -8.26 -2.75 4.43
C THR A 155 -9.74 -2.46 4.30
N ALA A 156 -10.21 -2.17 3.08
CA ALA A 156 -11.60 -1.87 2.82
C ALA A 156 -12.50 -3.05 3.19
N LEU A 157 -12.14 -4.26 2.75
CA LEU A 157 -12.88 -5.47 3.06
C LEU A 157 -12.87 -5.78 4.57
N LYS A 158 -11.71 -5.62 5.23
CA LYS A 158 -11.58 -5.82 6.69
C LYS A 158 -12.44 -4.84 7.48
N ALA A 159 -12.46 -3.57 7.11
CA ALA A 159 -13.28 -2.57 7.78
C ALA A 159 -14.78 -2.84 7.58
N LEU A 160 -15.21 -3.22 6.37
CA LEU A 160 -16.60 -3.65 6.12
C LEU A 160 -16.96 -4.88 6.95
N LEU A 161 -16.07 -5.86 7.06
CA LEU A 161 -16.24 -7.03 7.92
C LEU A 161 -16.45 -6.64 9.39
N HIS A 162 -15.62 -5.73 9.92
CA HIS A 162 -15.75 -5.23 11.29
C HIS A 162 -17.08 -4.48 11.53
N MET A 163 -17.50 -3.63 10.58
CA MET A 163 -18.76 -2.89 10.65
C MET A 163 -19.99 -3.79 10.48
N GLY A 164 -19.88 -4.84 9.67
CA GLY A 164 -20.89 -5.89 9.55
C GLY A 164 -21.11 -6.61 10.88
N GLY A 165 -20.04 -6.79 11.65
CA GLY A 165 -20.09 -7.36 12.98
C GLY A 165 -20.39 -8.85 12.99
N ASP A 166 -21.06 -9.29 14.05
CA ASP A 166 -21.46 -10.69 14.21
C ASP A 166 -22.78 -10.91 13.44
N ARG A 167 -22.95 -12.07 12.77
CA ARG A 167 -24.14 -12.52 12.01
C ARG A 167 -24.08 -12.29 10.49
N LEU A 168 -22.95 -12.64 9.87
CA LEU A 168 -22.85 -12.80 8.42
C LEU A 168 -22.87 -14.30 8.09
N ARG A 169 -23.83 -15.07 8.64
CA ARG A 169 -23.82 -16.55 8.54
C ARG A 169 -24.48 -17.07 7.29
N THR A 170 -25.40 -16.30 6.74
CA THR A 170 -26.05 -16.60 5.47
C THR A 170 -25.81 -15.44 4.52
N HIS A 171 -25.97 -15.72 3.23
CA HIS A 171 -25.86 -14.70 2.19
C HIS A 171 -26.89 -13.58 2.41
N ASP A 172 -28.15 -13.92 2.69
CA ASP A 172 -29.21 -12.93 2.97
C ASP A 172 -28.95 -12.08 4.22
N GLU A 173 -28.46 -12.70 5.31
CA GLU A 173 -28.07 -11.94 6.52
C GLU A 173 -26.94 -10.95 6.20
N CYS A 174 -25.97 -11.38 5.39
CA CYS A 174 -24.90 -10.52 4.95
C CYS A 174 -25.43 -9.34 4.12
N VAL A 175 -26.26 -9.60 3.11
CA VAL A 175 -26.78 -8.54 2.21
C VAL A 175 -27.55 -7.49 3.01
N ASN A 176 -28.49 -7.90 3.87
CA ASN A 176 -29.28 -6.99 4.69
C ASN A 176 -28.40 -6.14 5.64
N LYS A 177 -27.32 -6.73 6.15
CA LYS A 177 -26.41 -6.01 7.05
C LYS A 177 -25.49 -5.06 6.29
N MET A 178 -24.96 -5.50 5.16
CA MET A 178 -24.08 -4.70 4.31
C MET A 178 -24.82 -3.54 3.65
N GLU A 179 -26.10 -3.68 3.34
CA GLU A 179 -26.93 -2.57 2.87
C GLU A 179 -26.89 -1.38 3.83
N GLN A 180 -27.06 -1.63 5.14
CA GLN A 180 -26.99 -0.58 6.16
C GLN A 180 -25.59 0.03 6.26
N VAL A 181 -24.55 -0.82 6.26
CA VAL A 181 -23.16 -0.37 6.35
C VAL A 181 -22.77 0.47 5.12
N CYS A 182 -23.14 0.01 3.93
CA CYS A 182 -22.87 0.68 2.67
C CYS A 182 -23.63 2.01 2.54
N HIS A 183 -24.86 2.06 3.01
CA HIS A 183 -25.61 3.32 3.07
C HIS A 183 -24.87 4.39 3.90
N GLU A 184 -24.25 4.00 5.01
CA GLU A 184 -23.57 4.93 5.91
C GLU A 184 -22.14 5.27 5.46
N TYR A 185 -21.42 4.30 4.87
CA TYR A 185 -19.96 4.38 4.70
C TYR A 185 -19.45 4.25 3.26
N SER A 186 -20.30 3.99 2.26
CA SER A 186 -19.83 3.78 0.88
C SER A 186 -19.02 4.95 0.31
N ASP A 187 -19.34 6.18 0.69
CA ASP A 187 -18.63 7.38 0.21
C ASP A 187 -17.34 7.70 1.00
N TYR A 188 -16.95 6.86 1.97
CA TYR A 188 -15.78 7.15 2.81
C TYR A 188 -14.45 6.89 2.09
N THR A 189 -14.42 5.94 1.15
CA THR A 189 -13.26 5.64 0.29
C THR A 189 -13.74 5.09 -1.05
N PRO A 190 -12.97 5.22 -2.14
CA PRO A 190 -13.30 4.57 -3.42
C PRO A 190 -13.50 3.06 -3.32
N GLU A 191 -12.69 2.40 -2.50
CA GLU A 191 -12.77 0.96 -2.31
C GLU A 191 -14.04 0.54 -1.57
N PHE A 192 -14.51 1.33 -0.60
CA PHE A 192 -15.83 1.08 0.01
C PHE A 192 -16.94 1.25 -1.00
N LYS A 193 -16.91 2.32 -1.80
CA LYS A 193 -17.91 2.55 -2.83
C LYS A 193 -17.99 1.37 -3.79
N ASP A 194 -16.83 0.87 -4.19
CA ASP A 194 -16.68 -0.24 -5.09
C ASP A 194 -17.24 -1.55 -4.53
N LEU A 195 -16.83 -1.91 -3.30
CA LEU A 195 -17.37 -3.10 -2.62
C LEU A 195 -18.88 -2.99 -2.37
N CYS A 196 -19.39 -1.78 -2.16
CA CYS A 196 -20.81 -1.53 -1.90
C CYS A 196 -21.68 -1.47 -3.17
N VAL A 197 -21.08 -1.38 -4.36
CA VAL A 197 -21.83 -1.30 -5.62
C VAL A 197 -22.44 -2.64 -6.04
N ASP A 198 -21.95 -3.75 -5.48
CA ASP A 198 -22.49 -5.08 -5.69
C ASP A 198 -22.46 -5.87 -4.37
N LEU A 199 -23.52 -5.71 -3.58
CA LEU A 199 -23.68 -6.39 -2.29
C LEU A 199 -23.70 -7.91 -2.42
N GLN A 200 -24.15 -8.44 -3.56
CA GLN A 200 -24.21 -9.89 -3.79
C GLN A 200 -22.80 -10.46 -3.91
N SER A 201 -21.97 -9.83 -4.74
CA SER A 201 -20.56 -10.18 -4.93
C SER A 201 -19.73 -9.95 -3.66
N LEU A 202 -19.94 -8.82 -2.96
CA LEU A 202 -19.31 -8.57 -1.65
C LEU A 202 -19.64 -9.68 -0.66
N CYS A 203 -20.91 -10.02 -0.50
CA CYS A 203 -21.32 -11.06 0.44
C CYS A 203 -20.83 -12.45 0.04
N GLN A 204 -20.79 -12.75 -1.25
CA GLN A 204 -20.15 -13.99 -1.72
C GLN A 204 -18.66 -14.03 -1.32
N THR A 205 -17.93 -12.94 -1.56
CA THR A 205 -16.50 -12.82 -1.22
C THR A 205 -16.27 -12.97 0.29
N LEU A 206 -17.08 -12.31 1.11
CA LEU A 206 -17.00 -12.43 2.57
C LEU A 206 -17.27 -13.87 3.03
N MET A 207 -18.29 -14.53 2.46
CA MET A 207 -18.64 -15.92 2.79
C MET A 207 -17.54 -16.91 2.40
N GLU A 208 -16.97 -16.78 1.21
CA GLU A 208 -15.82 -17.57 0.78
C GLU A 208 -14.60 -17.34 1.69
N GLY A 209 -14.38 -16.09 2.11
CA GLY A 209 -13.38 -15.73 3.11
C GLY A 209 -13.61 -16.39 4.47
N PHE A 210 -14.85 -16.45 4.95
CA PHE A 210 -15.19 -17.17 6.18
C PHE A 210 -14.91 -18.66 6.06
N VAL A 211 -15.39 -19.31 5.00
CA VAL A 211 -15.21 -20.75 4.79
C VAL A 211 -13.73 -21.11 4.78
N SER A 212 -12.95 -20.47 3.89
CA SER A 212 -11.52 -20.76 3.74
C SER A 212 -10.72 -20.48 5.02
N THR A 213 -11.00 -19.37 5.71
CA THR A 213 -10.29 -19.02 6.95
C THR A 213 -10.66 -19.96 8.09
N CYS A 214 -11.93 -20.34 8.22
CA CYS A 214 -12.35 -21.29 9.24
C CYS A 214 -11.75 -22.67 9.02
N GLU A 215 -11.74 -23.18 7.78
CA GLU A 215 -11.06 -24.43 7.42
C GLU A 215 -9.56 -24.37 7.74
N PHE A 216 -8.90 -23.27 7.38
CA PHE A 216 -7.50 -23.06 7.74
C PHE A 216 -7.30 -23.10 9.26
N LEU A 217 -8.06 -22.33 10.03
CA LEU A 217 -7.96 -22.33 11.50
C LEU A 217 -8.28 -23.69 12.13
N GLU A 218 -9.15 -24.48 11.51
CA GLU A 218 -9.43 -25.86 11.91
C GLU A 218 -8.21 -26.77 11.79
N THR A 219 -7.47 -26.66 10.69
CA THR A 219 -6.22 -27.43 10.52
C THR A 219 -5.17 -27.07 11.58
N GLN A 220 -5.19 -25.83 12.08
CA GLN A 220 -4.27 -25.34 13.11
C GLN A 220 -4.66 -25.77 14.54
N GLN A 221 -5.83 -26.40 14.75
CA GLN A 221 -6.30 -26.79 16.09
C GLN A 221 -5.44 -27.87 16.76
N THR A 222 -4.69 -28.64 15.97
CA THR A 222 -3.79 -29.70 16.47
C THR A 222 -2.49 -29.14 17.03
N LEU A 223 -2.20 -27.85 16.82
CA LEU A 223 -0.97 -27.23 17.28
C LEU A 223 -0.90 -27.19 18.81
N ASN A 224 0.27 -27.56 19.34
CA ASN A 224 0.53 -27.53 20.77
C ASN A 224 0.70 -26.08 21.25
N THR A 225 -0.36 -25.50 21.80
CA THR A 225 -0.37 -24.15 22.39
C THR A 225 0.66 -23.94 23.52
N LYS A 226 1.37 -24.97 23.99
CA LYS A 226 2.50 -24.82 24.93
C LYS A 226 3.79 -24.34 24.24
N GLU A 227 3.98 -24.67 22.96
CA GLU A 227 5.18 -24.30 22.15
C GLU A 227 4.89 -23.11 21.21
N LEU A 228 4.16 -22.11 21.70
CA LEU A 228 3.84 -20.91 20.91
C LEU A 228 5.09 -20.14 20.48
N SER A 229 5.19 -19.91 19.18
CA SER A 229 6.09 -18.93 18.56
C SER A 229 5.35 -17.60 18.31
N LYS A 230 6.10 -16.52 18.12
CA LYS A 230 5.55 -15.21 17.71
C LYS A 230 4.71 -15.31 16.43
N THR A 231 5.17 -16.10 15.45
CA THR A 231 4.45 -16.34 14.19
C THR A 231 3.10 -17.02 14.42
N MET A 232 3.06 -17.98 15.34
CA MET A 232 1.81 -18.67 15.67
C MET A 232 0.80 -17.75 16.37
N CYS A 233 1.28 -16.79 17.16
CA CYS A 233 0.42 -15.74 17.74
C CYS A 233 -0.10 -14.76 16.69
N GLY A 234 0.50 -14.67 15.51
CA GLY A 234 -0.07 -13.91 14.38
C GLY A 234 -1.45 -14.43 13.93
N LEU A 235 -1.79 -15.69 14.23
CA LEU A 235 -3.12 -16.24 13.95
C LEU A 235 -4.23 -15.60 14.80
N THR A 236 -3.89 -14.83 15.84
CA THR A 236 -4.92 -14.12 16.63
C THR A 236 -5.66 -13.07 15.81
N ASP A 237 -5.01 -12.47 14.81
CA ASP A 237 -5.66 -11.51 13.88
C ASP A 237 -6.79 -12.22 13.11
N LEU A 238 -6.49 -13.36 12.48
CA LEU A 238 -7.50 -14.16 11.75
C LEU A 238 -8.63 -14.63 12.67
N CYS A 239 -8.27 -15.02 13.90
CA CYS A 239 -9.25 -15.39 14.91
C CYS A 239 -10.17 -14.23 15.30
N PHE A 240 -9.64 -13.01 15.43
CA PHE A 240 -10.42 -11.83 15.76
C PHE A 240 -11.37 -11.46 14.62
N ASP A 241 -10.83 -11.37 13.39
CA ASP A 241 -11.54 -10.91 12.19
C ASP A 241 -12.61 -11.93 11.74
N TYR A 242 -12.25 -13.22 11.63
CA TYR A 242 -13.12 -14.25 11.03
C TYR A 242 -13.68 -15.26 12.03
N GLY A 243 -13.01 -15.45 13.18
CA GLY A 243 -13.31 -16.54 14.11
C GLY A 243 -14.74 -16.56 14.63
N ARG A 244 -15.44 -15.41 14.63
CA ARG A 244 -16.83 -15.27 15.11
C ARG A 244 -17.84 -16.05 14.26
N ASN A 245 -17.55 -16.20 12.97
CA ASN A 245 -18.39 -16.92 12.02
C ASN A 245 -18.02 -18.40 11.89
N CYS A 246 -16.96 -18.86 12.55
CA CYS A 246 -16.56 -20.26 12.56
C CYS A 246 -17.38 -21.13 13.54
N ASN A 247 -17.23 -22.45 13.41
CA ASN A 247 -17.88 -23.41 14.30
C ASN A 247 -17.40 -23.28 15.76
N HIS A 248 -18.06 -24.01 16.68
CA HIS A 248 -17.75 -23.93 18.11
C HIS A 248 -16.32 -24.37 18.46
N GLN A 249 -15.78 -25.36 17.75
CA GLN A 249 -14.43 -25.89 18.02
C GLN A 249 -13.37 -24.85 17.67
N THR A 250 -13.48 -24.23 16.49
CA THR A 250 -12.58 -23.16 16.03
C THR A 250 -12.65 -21.94 16.93
N ARG A 251 -13.85 -21.54 17.35
CA ARG A 251 -14.02 -20.45 18.33
C ARG A 251 -13.33 -20.76 19.65
N SER A 252 -13.44 -22.00 20.12
CA SER A 252 -12.78 -22.44 21.35
C SER A 252 -11.25 -22.45 21.20
N PHE A 253 -10.74 -22.87 20.05
CA PHE A 253 -9.32 -22.78 19.72
C PHE A 253 -8.83 -21.33 19.73
N CYS A 254 -9.51 -20.42 19.05
CA CYS A 254 -9.16 -19.01 19.01
C CYS A 254 -9.08 -18.37 20.40
N LYS A 255 -10.04 -18.67 21.29
CA LYS A 255 -10.00 -18.20 22.69
C LYS A 255 -8.79 -18.74 23.47
N ARG A 256 -8.45 -20.02 23.28
CA ARG A 256 -7.26 -20.62 23.91
C ARG A 256 -5.97 -20.02 23.37
N LEU A 257 -5.89 -19.84 22.06
CA LEU A 257 -4.73 -19.25 21.38
C LEU A 257 -4.48 -17.83 21.91
N HIS A 258 -5.50 -16.98 21.91
CA HIS A 258 -5.41 -15.61 22.46
C HIS A 258 -4.87 -15.61 23.90
N SER A 259 -5.54 -16.35 24.80
CA SER A 259 -5.17 -16.42 26.22
C SER A 259 -3.72 -16.90 26.41
N SER A 260 -3.29 -17.86 25.59
CA SER A 260 -1.94 -18.43 25.68
C SER A 260 -0.88 -17.44 25.17
N CYS A 261 -1.14 -16.74 24.07
CA CYS A 261 -0.25 -15.71 23.54
C CYS A 261 -0.13 -14.51 24.48
N GLU A 262 -1.25 -14.06 25.03
CA GLU A 262 -1.31 -12.98 26.03
C GLU A 262 -0.52 -13.35 27.30
N SER A 263 -0.69 -14.57 27.81
CA SER A 263 0.05 -15.06 29.00
C SER A 263 1.57 -15.10 28.81
N LYS A 264 2.04 -15.20 27.55
CA LYS A 264 3.46 -15.17 27.18
C LYS A 264 3.98 -13.76 26.89
N GLY A 265 3.12 -12.74 26.95
CA GLY A 265 3.47 -11.36 26.62
C GLY A 265 3.71 -11.13 25.13
N TYR A 266 3.21 -12.00 24.26
CA TYR A 266 3.23 -11.74 22.81
C TYR A 266 2.13 -10.73 22.44
N PRO A 267 2.35 -9.90 21.42
CA PRO A 267 1.28 -9.09 20.84
C PRO A 267 0.11 -9.98 20.41
N VAL A 268 -1.11 -9.59 20.78
CA VAL A 268 -2.35 -10.27 20.42
C VAL A 268 -3.36 -9.28 19.89
N ALA A 269 -4.15 -9.71 18.91
CA ALA A 269 -5.38 -9.02 18.51
C ALA A 269 -6.39 -9.01 19.67
N PRO A 270 -7.42 -8.15 19.64
CA PRO A 270 -8.48 -8.21 20.65
C PRO A 270 -9.13 -9.58 20.75
N ALA A 271 -9.61 -9.92 21.95
CA ALA A 271 -10.19 -11.23 22.23
C ALA A 271 -11.45 -11.49 21.39
N LEU A 272 -11.62 -12.74 20.95
CA LEU A 272 -12.82 -13.18 20.24
C LEU A 272 -14.09 -12.88 21.06
N GLY A 273 -14.94 -12.00 20.53
CA GLY A 273 -16.19 -11.56 21.17
C GLY A 273 -16.10 -10.18 21.84
N SER A 274 -14.95 -9.49 21.80
CA SER A 274 -14.91 -8.07 22.10
C SER A 274 -15.75 -7.30 21.07
N SER A 275 -16.34 -6.18 21.44
CA SER A 275 -16.98 -5.32 20.43
C SER A 275 -15.93 -4.84 19.44
N TYR A 276 -16.31 -4.75 18.16
CA TYR A 276 -15.57 -3.93 17.23
C TYR A 276 -15.77 -2.48 17.68
N GLU A 277 -14.82 -1.93 18.43
CA GLU A 277 -14.76 -0.48 18.69
C GLU A 277 -14.23 0.21 17.43
N THR A 278 -14.94 0.10 16.31
CA THR A 278 -14.42 0.55 15.01
C THR A 278 -15.45 1.40 14.30
N THR A 279 -15.18 2.70 14.23
CA THR A 279 -15.52 3.50 13.06
C THR A 279 -14.54 3.14 11.94
N PRO A 280 -14.90 3.24 10.64
CA PRO A 280 -13.97 2.98 9.54
C PRO A 280 -12.63 3.71 9.70
N LYS A 281 -12.67 4.91 10.28
CA LYS A 281 -11.48 5.69 10.65
C LYS A 281 -10.38 4.89 11.36
N LYS A 282 -10.72 3.99 12.29
CA LYS A 282 -9.72 3.22 13.06
C LYS A 282 -9.01 2.18 12.19
N ASP A 283 -9.76 1.48 11.34
CA ASP A 283 -9.18 0.51 10.40
C ASP A 283 -8.34 1.22 9.32
N LEU A 284 -8.77 2.40 8.86
CA LEU A 284 -7.98 3.22 7.93
C LEU A 284 -6.69 3.77 8.57
N GLU A 285 -6.75 4.17 9.84
CA GLU A 285 -5.54 4.56 10.61
C GLU A 285 -4.59 3.37 10.85
N GLU A 286 -5.14 2.17 11.09
CA GLU A 286 -4.36 0.93 11.15
C GLU A 286 -3.69 0.66 9.80
N ALA A 287 -4.40 0.83 8.68
CA ALA A 287 -3.85 0.62 7.35
C ALA A 287 -2.69 1.55 7.03
N LEU A 288 -2.81 2.83 7.39
CA LEU A 288 -1.68 3.76 7.30
C LEU A 288 -0.51 3.26 8.15
N THR A 289 -0.76 2.87 9.40
CA THR A 289 0.32 2.50 10.32
C THR A 289 0.99 1.16 9.97
N LYS A 290 0.23 0.18 9.46
CA LYS A 290 0.65 -1.20 9.20
C LYS A 290 1.15 -1.39 7.77
N TYR A 291 0.44 -0.84 6.80
CA TYR A 291 0.72 -1.00 5.38
C TYR A 291 1.26 0.27 4.73
N GLY A 292 1.32 1.40 5.45
CA GLY A 292 1.79 2.65 4.87
C GLY A 292 0.86 3.17 3.78
N VAL A 293 -0.45 2.92 3.89
CA VAL A 293 -1.40 3.29 2.86
C VAL A 293 -2.37 4.34 3.35
N TYR A 294 -2.44 5.44 2.60
CA TYR A 294 -3.44 6.45 2.80
C TYR A 294 -4.76 6.08 2.13
N MET A 295 -5.85 6.18 2.87
CA MET A 295 -7.22 6.04 2.39
C MET A 295 -8.06 7.11 3.08
N GLY A 296 -8.88 7.82 2.32
CA GLY A 296 -9.66 8.91 2.88
C GLY A 296 -10.85 9.25 2.02
N ARG A 297 -11.72 10.09 2.60
CA ARG A 297 -12.93 10.58 1.96
C ARG A 297 -12.59 11.64 0.93
N PRO A 298 -12.90 11.43 -0.36
CA PRO A 298 -12.77 12.48 -1.37
C PRO A 298 -13.66 13.68 -1.01
N ASP A 299 -13.29 14.88 -1.45
CA ASP A 299 -14.05 16.09 -1.13
C ASP A 299 -15.47 16.00 -1.73
N PRO A 300 -16.53 15.95 -0.90
CA PRO A 300 -17.90 15.85 -1.41
C PRO A 300 -18.35 17.12 -2.15
N ASN A 301 -17.65 18.25 -1.97
CA ASN A 301 -17.98 19.52 -2.63
C ASN A 301 -17.31 19.68 -3.99
N LYS A 302 -16.32 18.83 -4.34
CA LYS A 302 -15.76 18.83 -5.68
C LYS A 302 -16.78 18.26 -6.65
N LYS A 303 -17.10 19.05 -7.68
CA LYS A 303 -17.96 18.68 -8.81
C LYS A 303 -17.27 17.65 -9.73
N ASN A 304 -16.82 16.53 -9.18
CA ASN A 304 -16.37 15.39 -9.97
C ASN A 304 -17.60 14.60 -10.43
N PRO A 305 -17.57 13.94 -11.60
CA PRO A 305 -18.78 13.66 -12.34
C PRO A 305 -19.72 12.79 -11.52
N TRP A 306 -20.93 13.33 -11.42
CA TRP A 306 -22.15 12.65 -11.00
C TRP A 306 -22.12 11.23 -11.58
N ASP A 307 -22.15 10.26 -10.66
CA ASP A 307 -22.28 8.80 -10.82
C ASP A 307 -20.98 7.93 -10.76
N PRO A 308 -20.10 8.04 -9.73
CA PRO A 308 -18.97 7.10 -9.53
C PRO A 308 -19.37 5.62 -9.58
N SER A 309 -20.53 5.31 -9.03
CA SER A 309 -21.09 3.95 -8.98
C SER A 309 -21.41 3.39 -10.37
N LEU A 310 -21.90 4.24 -11.27
CA LEU A 310 -22.14 3.84 -12.65
C LEU A 310 -20.83 3.57 -13.38
N CYS A 311 -19.78 4.36 -13.09
CA CYS A 311 -18.44 4.09 -13.58
C CYS A 311 -17.91 2.74 -13.07
N LEU A 312 -18.00 2.46 -11.76
CA LEU A 312 -17.58 1.19 -11.17
C LEU A 312 -18.31 -0.01 -11.81
N LEU A 313 -19.63 0.11 -12.01
CA LEU A 313 -20.43 -0.90 -12.68
C LEU A 313 -19.99 -1.17 -14.13
N LEU A 314 -19.62 -0.13 -14.87
CA LEU A 314 -19.03 -0.26 -16.21
C LEU A 314 -17.62 -0.91 -16.15
N GLN A 315 -16.82 -0.60 -15.13
CA GLN A 315 -15.52 -1.22 -14.91
C GLN A 315 -15.65 -2.72 -14.63
N HIS A 316 -16.53 -3.12 -13.73
CA HIS A 316 -16.79 -4.53 -13.39
C HIS A 316 -17.27 -5.35 -14.59
N SER A 317 -18.11 -4.76 -15.42
CA SER A 317 -18.57 -5.37 -16.68
C SER A 317 -17.53 -5.30 -17.81
N LYS A 318 -16.37 -4.66 -17.58
CA LYS A 318 -15.30 -4.40 -18.57
C LYS A 318 -15.80 -3.68 -19.82
N GLN A 319 -16.78 -2.81 -19.64
CA GLN A 319 -17.39 -2.06 -20.73
C GLN A 319 -16.84 -0.64 -20.79
N SER A 320 -16.74 -0.11 -22.01
CA SER A 320 -16.49 1.31 -22.21
C SER A 320 -17.72 2.13 -21.81
N PRO A 321 -17.56 3.41 -21.41
CA PRO A 321 -18.68 4.25 -21.01
C PRO A 321 -19.40 4.78 -22.26
N THR A 322 -20.05 3.88 -22.98
CA THR A 322 -20.95 4.19 -24.08
C THR A 322 -22.38 4.17 -23.56
N LYS A 323 -23.28 4.87 -24.26
CA LYS A 323 -24.71 4.82 -23.95
C LYS A 323 -25.24 3.38 -23.81
N GLN A 324 -24.96 2.51 -24.78
CA GLN A 324 -25.46 1.12 -24.80
C GLN A 324 -24.93 0.29 -23.63
N ALA A 325 -23.65 0.46 -23.28
CA ALA A 325 -23.05 -0.23 -22.15
C ALA A 325 -23.70 0.21 -20.83
N CYS A 326 -23.88 1.52 -20.67
CA CYS A 326 -24.56 2.07 -19.50
C CYS A 326 -26.01 1.58 -19.38
N GLU A 327 -26.77 1.54 -20.48
CA GLU A 327 -28.12 0.98 -20.49
C GLU A 327 -28.14 -0.50 -20.07
N HIS A 328 -27.19 -1.28 -20.59
CA HIS A 328 -27.10 -2.69 -20.24
C HIS A 328 -26.89 -2.91 -18.74
N VAL A 329 -25.99 -2.14 -18.12
CA VAL A 329 -25.67 -2.30 -16.70
C VAL A 329 -26.72 -1.67 -15.80
N THR A 330 -27.41 -0.61 -16.23
CA THR A 330 -28.50 0.01 -15.46
C THR A 330 -29.81 -0.80 -15.49
N TRP A 331 -29.98 -1.70 -16.46
CA TRP A 331 -31.12 -2.61 -16.50
C TRP A 331 -30.93 -3.88 -15.66
N ASP A 332 -29.70 -4.15 -15.18
CA ASP A 332 -29.47 -5.18 -14.18
C ASP A 332 -29.74 -4.59 -12.78
N PHE A 333 -30.92 -4.90 -12.24
CA PHE A 333 -31.39 -4.31 -10.97
C PHE A 333 -30.68 -4.86 -9.73
N VAL A 334 -29.98 -5.99 -9.84
CA VAL A 334 -29.46 -6.71 -8.68
C VAL A 334 -28.26 -6.01 -8.02
N PRO A 335 -27.26 -5.48 -8.76
CA PRO A 335 -26.15 -4.72 -8.17
C PRO A 335 -26.61 -3.39 -7.53
N LEU A 336 -27.64 -2.75 -8.09
CA LEU A 336 -28.01 -1.37 -7.79
C LEU A 336 -28.69 -1.14 -6.44
N LEU A 337 -29.00 -2.21 -5.69
CA LEU A 337 -29.63 -2.12 -4.37
C LEU A 337 -28.69 -1.52 -3.30
N GLY A 338 -27.37 -1.58 -3.49
CA GLY A 338 -26.40 -1.07 -2.53
C GLY A 338 -26.16 0.45 -2.58
N ASP A 339 -26.63 1.13 -3.64
CA ASP A 339 -26.42 2.57 -3.81
C ASP A 339 -27.75 3.35 -3.92
N PRO A 340 -28.12 4.11 -2.86
CA PRO A 340 -29.31 4.95 -2.86
C PRO A 340 -29.32 6.00 -3.97
N THR A 341 -28.14 6.39 -4.48
CA THR A 341 -28.02 7.36 -5.56
C THR A 341 -28.42 6.77 -6.90
N LEU A 342 -28.26 5.45 -7.11
CA LEU A 342 -28.64 4.78 -8.34
C LEU A 342 -30.02 4.12 -8.29
N PHE A 343 -30.54 3.85 -7.09
CA PHE A 343 -31.84 3.22 -6.88
C PHE A 343 -33.02 3.88 -7.61
N PRO A 344 -33.14 5.23 -7.68
CA PRO A 344 -34.22 5.87 -8.44
C PRO A 344 -34.24 5.50 -9.92
N PHE A 345 -33.09 5.14 -10.49
CA PHE A 345 -32.93 4.84 -11.91
C PHE A 345 -33.29 3.39 -12.27
N CYS A 346 -33.66 2.60 -11.26
CA CYS A 346 -33.95 1.18 -11.35
C CYS A 346 -35.45 0.86 -11.55
N THR A 347 -36.26 1.82 -12.01
CA THR A 347 -37.69 1.60 -12.20
C THR A 347 -38.05 1.44 -13.68
N PRO A 348 -38.82 0.41 -14.08
CA PRO A 348 -39.18 0.16 -15.49
C PRO A 348 -39.91 1.30 -16.20
N GLU A 349 -40.49 2.25 -15.45
CA GLU A 349 -41.26 3.38 -16.00
C GLU A 349 -40.39 4.54 -16.52
N GLU A 350 -39.06 4.51 -16.34
CA GLU A 350 -38.16 5.64 -16.63
C GLU A 350 -37.05 5.36 -17.66
N SER A 351 -37.35 4.67 -18.77
CA SER A 351 -36.40 4.50 -19.90
C SER A 351 -35.78 5.83 -20.38
N ARG A 352 -36.57 6.92 -20.33
CA ARG A 352 -36.13 8.29 -20.67
C ARG A 352 -35.09 8.87 -19.69
N LEU A 353 -35.03 8.39 -18.45
CA LEU A 353 -34.07 8.89 -17.46
C LEU A 353 -32.73 8.16 -17.60
N ALA A 354 -32.75 6.83 -17.75
CA ALA A 354 -31.57 6.04 -18.09
C ALA A 354 -30.90 6.56 -19.38
N ASP A 355 -31.70 6.81 -20.44
CA ASP A 355 -31.25 7.44 -21.68
C ASP A 355 -30.47 8.75 -21.44
N LYS A 356 -30.99 9.64 -20.58
CA LYS A 356 -30.37 10.94 -20.29
C LYS A 356 -29.10 10.79 -19.46
N ILE A 357 -29.08 9.87 -18.49
CA ILE A 357 -27.93 9.62 -17.63
C ILE A 357 -26.80 9.01 -18.46
N CYS A 358 -27.10 7.95 -19.21
CA CYS A 358 -26.11 7.25 -20.03
C CYS A 358 -25.55 8.12 -21.14
N LEU A 359 -26.41 8.89 -21.83
CA LEU A 359 -25.95 9.88 -22.80
C LEU A 359 -25.12 10.99 -22.14
N GLY A 360 -25.55 11.45 -20.96
CA GLY A 360 -24.84 12.46 -20.19
C GLY A 360 -23.48 11.98 -19.68
N LEU A 361 -23.35 10.72 -19.26
CA LEU A 361 -22.11 10.15 -18.73
C LEU A 361 -21.00 10.17 -19.79
N GLU A 362 -21.30 9.68 -20.99
CA GLU A 362 -20.32 9.65 -22.07
C GLU A 362 -19.83 11.07 -22.42
N LEU A 363 -20.76 12.03 -22.53
CA LEU A 363 -20.42 13.44 -22.76
C LEU A 363 -19.60 14.05 -21.62
N ARG A 364 -19.96 13.77 -20.36
CA ARG A 364 -19.25 14.26 -19.16
C ARG A 364 -17.83 13.70 -19.08
N LEU A 365 -17.62 12.44 -19.44
CA LEU A 365 -16.30 11.81 -19.39
C LEU A 365 -15.42 12.21 -20.57
N LYS A 366 -15.95 12.14 -21.80
CA LYS A 366 -15.17 12.18 -23.05
C LYS A 366 -15.29 13.46 -23.88
N GLY A 367 -16.15 14.41 -23.51
CA GLY A 367 -16.24 15.67 -24.26
C GLY A 367 -14.90 16.43 -24.34
N ASP A 368 -14.81 17.45 -25.20
CA ASP A 368 -13.58 18.25 -25.40
C ASP A 368 -13.10 18.99 -24.14
N SER A 369 -13.96 19.11 -23.13
CA SER A 369 -13.68 19.59 -21.76
C SER A 369 -14.16 18.58 -20.70
N GLY A 370 -14.25 17.32 -21.13
CA GLY A 370 -14.69 16.19 -20.34
C GLY A 370 -13.73 15.90 -19.20
N TYR A 371 -14.24 15.16 -18.22
CA TYR A 371 -13.51 14.91 -17.00
C TYR A 371 -12.15 14.22 -17.22
N LEU A 372 -12.08 13.29 -18.18
CA LEU A 372 -10.85 12.57 -18.50
C LEU A 372 -9.77 13.52 -19.03
N HIS A 373 -10.16 14.52 -19.82
CA HIS A 373 -9.24 15.54 -20.30
C HIS A 373 -8.71 16.41 -19.14
N ASN A 374 -9.58 16.88 -18.25
CA ASN A 374 -9.18 17.68 -17.09
C ASN A 374 -8.26 16.90 -16.14
N LEU A 375 -8.56 15.61 -15.90
CA LEU A 375 -7.71 14.74 -15.11
C LEU A 375 -6.35 14.54 -15.78
N GLN A 376 -6.33 14.31 -17.10
CA GLN A 376 -5.11 14.20 -17.89
C GLN A 376 -4.26 15.47 -17.82
N GLU A 377 -4.86 16.65 -18.01
CA GLU A 377 -4.15 17.93 -17.90
C GLU A 377 -3.57 18.12 -16.49
N LYS A 378 -4.33 17.79 -15.45
CA LYS A 378 -3.88 17.90 -14.06
C LYS A 378 -2.72 16.95 -13.75
N LEU A 379 -2.78 15.70 -14.21
CA LEU A 379 -1.66 14.75 -14.03
C LEU A 379 -0.45 15.16 -14.90
N SER A 380 -0.68 15.77 -16.06
CA SER A 380 0.39 16.30 -16.92
C SER A 380 1.09 17.50 -16.29
N SER A 381 0.36 18.43 -15.67
CA SER A 381 0.94 19.59 -14.98
C SER A 381 1.75 19.19 -13.75
N MET A 382 1.52 17.99 -13.22
CA MET A 382 2.27 17.35 -12.14
C MET A 382 3.41 16.45 -12.65
N ASP A 383 3.75 16.51 -13.94
CA ASP A 383 4.77 15.68 -14.59
C ASP A 383 4.53 14.15 -14.44
N LEU A 384 3.30 13.72 -14.18
CA LEU A 384 2.95 12.30 -14.08
C LEU A 384 2.68 11.68 -15.45
N ILE A 385 2.26 12.49 -16.43
CA ILE A 385 2.04 12.05 -17.81
C ILE A 385 3.13 12.61 -18.71
N GLY A 386 3.78 11.72 -19.47
CA GLY A 386 4.89 12.05 -20.36
C GLY A 386 6.01 11.02 -20.31
N SER A 387 6.94 11.12 -21.26
CA SER A 387 8.19 10.36 -21.20
C SER A 387 8.90 10.69 -19.88
N PRO A 388 9.51 9.71 -19.19
CA PRO A 388 10.40 10.01 -18.08
C PRO A 388 11.36 11.09 -18.56
N ARG A 389 11.48 12.22 -17.84
CA ARG A 389 12.55 13.17 -18.16
C ARG A 389 13.84 12.35 -18.10
N GLU A 390 14.61 12.35 -19.17
CA GLU A 390 16.00 11.86 -19.10
C GLU A 390 16.60 12.54 -17.88
N ILE A 391 17.13 11.75 -16.92
CA ILE A 391 17.74 12.26 -15.69
C ILE A 391 18.67 13.40 -16.12
N PRO A 392 18.32 14.67 -15.84
CA PRO A 392 19.05 15.77 -16.44
C PRO A 392 20.53 15.65 -16.04
N LYS A 393 21.44 15.76 -17.00
CA LYS A 393 22.90 15.65 -16.75
C LYS A 393 23.39 16.54 -15.61
N LYS A 394 22.67 17.61 -15.30
CA LYS A 394 22.93 18.49 -14.17
C LYS A 394 22.91 17.80 -12.79
N TYR A 395 22.08 16.76 -12.60
CA TYR A 395 22.04 15.98 -11.36
C TYR A 395 23.26 15.08 -11.17
N LEU A 396 24.07 14.85 -12.21
CA LEU A 396 25.33 14.12 -12.11
C LEU A 396 26.51 15.00 -11.65
N GLU A 397 26.39 16.32 -11.77
CA GLU A 397 27.49 17.27 -11.48
C GLU A 397 27.33 17.98 -10.12
N ASP A 398 26.09 18.22 -9.65
CA ASP A 398 25.80 18.92 -8.39
C ASP A 398 25.50 17.99 -7.19
N GLY A 399 25.73 16.69 -7.33
CA GLY A 399 25.37 15.67 -6.34
C GLY A 399 23.91 15.26 -6.51
N LEU A 400 23.70 14.02 -6.94
CA LEU A 400 22.38 13.50 -7.20
C LEU A 400 21.64 13.36 -5.86
N GLU A 401 20.54 14.09 -5.68
CA GLU A 401 19.72 13.95 -4.47
C GLU A 401 19.14 12.54 -4.46
N LEU A 402 19.61 11.73 -3.51
CA LEU A 402 19.19 10.34 -3.33
C LEU A 402 17.65 10.20 -3.24
N GLY A 403 16.96 11.28 -2.85
CA GLY A 403 15.50 11.38 -2.84
C GLY A 403 14.90 11.22 -4.23
N ASP A 404 15.47 11.85 -5.26
CA ASP A 404 14.97 11.75 -6.63
C ASP A 404 15.15 10.34 -7.21
N LEU A 405 16.24 9.67 -6.85
CA LEU A 405 16.59 8.33 -7.33
C LEU A 405 15.76 7.22 -6.65
N LEU A 406 15.29 7.45 -5.43
CA LEU A 406 14.42 6.55 -4.68
C LEU A 406 12.93 6.95 -4.74
N GLY A 407 12.55 7.88 -5.62
CA GLY A 407 11.16 8.29 -5.83
C GLY A 407 10.59 9.23 -4.76
N MET A 408 11.42 9.77 -3.87
CA MET A 408 11.06 10.74 -2.84
C MET A 408 11.11 12.21 -3.33
N SER A 409 11.04 12.45 -4.65
CA SER A 409 11.26 13.78 -5.24
C SER A 409 10.21 14.84 -4.87
N SER A 410 10.67 16.10 -4.94
CA SER A 410 10.12 17.39 -4.46
C SER A 410 8.69 17.81 -4.83
N TYR A 411 7.91 17.02 -5.56
CA TYR A 411 6.47 17.32 -5.70
C TYR A 411 5.71 16.66 -4.55
N SER A 412 5.56 17.42 -3.47
CA SER A 412 4.79 16.98 -2.31
C SER A 412 3.29 17.10 -2.62
N PHE A 413 2.70 15.98 -3.05
CA PHE A 413 1.25 15.85 -3.03
C PHE A 413 0.79 16.03 -1.61
N THR A 414 -0.12 16.97 -1.37
CA THR A 414 -0.78 17.04 -0.07
C THR A 414 -1.54 15.75 0.20
N THR A 415 -1.79 15.44 1.47
CA THR A 415 -2.60 14.27 1.84
C THR A 415 -3.99 14.34 1.15
N HIS A 416 -4.55 15.53 1.09
CA HIS A 416 -5.80 15.83 0.40
C HIS A 416 -5.72 15.59 -1.12
N GLU A 417 -4.65 16.04 -1.78
CA GLU A 417 -4.45 15.81 -3.22
C GLU A 417 -4.31 14.33 -3.56
N CYS A 418 -3.54 13.58 -2.77
CA CYS A 418 -3.47 12.13 -2.91
C CYS A 418 -4.86 11.52 -2.76
N THR A 419 -5.61 11.85 -1.70
CA THR A 419 -6.99 11.38 -1.51
C THR A 419 -7.84 11.58 -2.75
N GLN A 420 -7.85 12.81 -3.26
CA GLN A 420 -8.75 13.21 -4.32
C GLN A 420 -8.36 12.61 -5.66
N LEU A 421 -7.09 12.77 -6.05
CA LEU A 421 -6.62 12.31 -7.34
C LEU A 421 -6.61 10.79 -7.43
N GLN A 422 -6.33 10.10 -6.33
CA GLN A 422 -6.42 8.63 -6.30
C GLN A 422 -7.85 8.16 -6.49
N ALA A 423 -8.83 8.82 -5.87
CA ALA A 423 -10.24 8.52 -6.12
C ALA A 423 -10.62 8.78 -7.58
N ASP A 424 -10.18 9.90 -8.14
CA ASP A 424 -10.44 10.24 -9.54
C ASP A 424 -9.83 9.20 -10.50
N CYS A 425 -8.59 8.79 -10.21
CA CYS A 425 -7.92 7.71 -10.95
C CYS A 425 -8.60 6.36 -10.78
N TYR A 426 -9.08 6.03 -9.58
CA TYR A 426 -9.80 4.79 -9.28
C TYR A 426 -11.09 4.71 -10.12
N TYR A 427 -11.94 5.72 -10.07
CA TYR A 427 -13.23 5.71 -10.75
C TYR A 427 -13.13 5.91 -12.26
N TYR A 428 -12.16 6.68 -12.74
CA TYR A 428 -12.19 7.18 -14.12
C TYR A 428 -10.93 6.89 -14.93
N GLY A 429 -9.80 6.60 -14.29
CA GLY A 429 -8.49 6.46 -14.96
C GLY A 429 -8.49 5.43 -16.09
N ILE A 430 -9.17 4.30 -15.88
CA ILE A 430 -9.27 3.20 -16.85
C ILE A 430 -9.94 3.61 -18.17
N PHE A 431 -10.75 4.68 -18.17
CA PHE A 431 -11.44 5.15 -19.37
C PHE A 431 -10.62 6.13 -20.21
N GLY A 432 -9.53 6.70 -19.70
CA GLY A 432 -8.71 7.70 -20.41
C GLY A 432 -7.53 7.13 -21.21
N GLY A 433 -7.53 5.83 -21.48
CA GLY A 433 -6.50 5.19 -22.29
C GLY A 433 -5.15 5.04 -21.56
N LYS A 434 -4.13 4.60 -22.31
CA LYS A 434 -2.85 4.15 -21.74
C LYS A 434 -2.05 5.25 -21.05
N ASP A 435 -2.07 6.47 -21.57
CA ASP A 435 -1.28 7.56 -21.01
C ASP A 435 -1.90 8.10 -19.72
N LEU A 436 -3.23 8.21 -19.65
CA LEU A 436 -3.92 8.55 -18.40
C LEU A 436 -3.70 7.46 -17.35
N GLN A 437 -3.87 6.19 -17.73
CA GLN A 437 -3.63 5.06 -16.82
C GLN A 437 -2.21 5.09 -16.26
N ARG A 438 -1.20 5.30 -17.11
CA ARG A 438 0.20 5.42 -16.67
C ARG A 438 0.40 6.60 -15.71
N GLY A 439 -0.29 7.72 -15.95
CA GLY A 439 -0.29 8.87 -15.04
C GLY A 439 -0.90 8.52 -13.67
N CYS A 440 -2.00 7.78 -13.67
CA CYS A 440 -2.65 7.27 -12.46
C CYS A 440 -1.76 6.28 -11.69
N ASP A 441 -1.12 5.33 -12.39
CA ASP A 441 -0.18 4.40 -11.77
C ASP A 441 0.98 5.16 -11.09
N ARG A 442 1.56 6.15 -11.76
CA ARG A 442 2.61 7.01 -11.17
C ARG A 442 2.10 7.81 -9.96
N LEU A 443 0.87 8.32 -10.01
CA LEU A 443 0.24 8.97 -8.86
C LEU A 443 0.13 8.00 -7.68
N PHE A 444 -0.38 6.78 -7.91
CA PHE A 444 -0.51 5.76 -6.86
C PHE A 444 0.85 5.43 -6.23
N SER A 445 1.87 5.22 -7.06
CA SER A 445 3.26 4.98 -6.63
C SER A 445 3.79 6.12 -5.73
N LYS A 446 3.68 7.37 -6.17
CA LYS A 446 4.15 8.53 -5.38
C LYS A 446 3.40 8.73 -4.05
N CYS A 447 2.07 8.61 -4.09
CA CYS A 447 1.27 8.73 -2.88
C CYS A 447 1.53 7.57 -1.90
N TYR A 448 1.87 6.38 -2.41
CA TYR A 448 2.29 5.27 -1.57
C TYR A 448 3.62 5.56 -0.89
N ASP A 449 4.63 6.01 -1.62
CA ASP A 449 5.93 6.37 -1.04
C ASP A 449 5.76 7.43 0.08
N LYS A 450 4.91 8.45 -0.14
CA LYS A 450 4.58 9.45 0.88
C LYS A 450 3.92 8.83 2.12
N SER A 451 2.87 8.03 1.93
CA SER A 451 2.13 7.42 3.06
C SER A 451 2.96 6.38 3.82
N TRP A 452 3.87 5.69 3.14
CA TRP A 452 4.85 4.80 3.74
C TRP A 452 5.83 5.54 4.65
N ASN A 453 6.43 6.63 4.15
CA ASN A 453 7.35 7.45 4.94
C ASN A 453 6.67 8.02 6.17
N LYS A 454 5.43 8.51 6.03
CA LYS A 454 4.60 8.98 7.15
C LYS A 454 4.39 7.88 8.21
N ALA A 455 4.10 6.65 7.78
CA ALA A 455 3.90 5.53 8.69
C ALA A 455 5.17 5.15 9.47
N VAL A 456 6.32 5.05 8.78
CA VAL A 456 7.61 4.76 9.41
C VAL A 456 7.99 5.86 10.40
N LEU A 457 7.82 7.13 10.03
CA LEU A 457 8.09 8.27 10.90
C LEU A 457 7.22 8.28 12.15
N LYS A 458 5.91 8.02 12.00
CA LYS A 458 4.98 7.89 13.13
C LYS A 458 5.42 6.78 14.10
N ASN A 459 5.90 5.64 13.58
CA ASN A 459 6.39 4.54 14.40
C ASN A 459 7.71 4.87 15.10
N LEU A 460 8.62 5.60 14.43
CA LEU A 460 9.95 5.93 14.94
C LEU A 460 9.95 7.06 15.96
N LEU A 461 9.17 8.12 15.71
CA LEU A 461 9.09 9.30 16.56
C LEU A 461 7.97 9.19 17.61
N GLY A 462 6.97 8.34 17.36
CA GLY A 462 5.78 8.22 18.19
C GLY A 462 4.78 9.38 17.97
N THR A 463 3.61 9.28 18.59
CA THR A 463 2.55 10.31 18.49
C THR A 463 2.79 11.52 19.39
N ALA A 464 3.57 11.37 20.48
CA ALA A 464 3.85 12.44 21.43
C ALA A 464 4.78 13.53 20.87
N ASP A 465 5.63 13.18 19.90
CA ASP A 465 6.54 14.12 19.24
C ASP A 465 5.80 15.03 18.22
N GLN A 466 4.48 14.86 18.00
CA GLN A 466 3.64 15.87 17.34
C GLN A 466 3.52 17.19 18.13
N ARG A 467 4.04 17.27 19.37
CA ARG A 467 4.16 18.54 20.11
C ARG A 467 5.43 19.32 19.82
N ILE A 468 6.40 18.70 19.15
CA ILE A 468 7.58 19.40 18.63
C ILE A 468 7.14 20.44 17.55
N SER A 469 5.92 20.28 17.03
CA SER A 469 5.22 21.10 16.03
C SER A 469 4.66 22.44 16.53
N GLY A 470 4.75 22.74 17.83
CA GLY A 470 4.35 24.05 18.37
C GLY A 470 5.42 25.15 18.21
N THR A 471 6.66 24.76 17.93
CA THR A 471 7.75 25.71 17.66
C THR A 471 7.92 25.86 16.17
N THR A 472 7.44 26.98 15.64
CA THR A 472 7.83 27.53 14.36
C THR A 472 9.36 27.47 14.19
N GLY A 473 9.84 26.54 13.36
CA GLY A 473 11.22 26.56 12.88
C GLY A 473 12.20 25.56 13.51
N LEU A 474 11.87 24.26 13.52
CA LEU A 474 12.96 23.29 13.44
C LEU A 474 13.64 23.44 12.09
N SER A 475 14.87 23.93 12.12
CA SER A 475 15.74 23.86 10.95
C SER A 475 15.89 22.39 10.53
N SER A 476 16.01 22.13 9.22
CA SER A 476 16.27 20.78 8.67
C SER A 476 17.39 20.06 9.44
N SER A 477 18.44 20.78 9.85
CA SER A 477 19.53 20.25 10.69
C SER A 477 19.09 19.74 12.07
N SER A 478 18.13 20.39 12.73
CA SER A 478 17.66 19.99 14.05
C SER A 478 16.80 18.73 13.98
N CYS A 479 15.96 18.63 12.94
CA CYS A 479 15.21 17.40 12.65
C CYS A 479 16.17 16.23 12.37
N GLN A 480 17.16 16.41 11.49
CA GLN A 480 18.12 15.37 11.14
C GLN A 480 18.86 14.82 12.35
N LYS A 481 19.30 15.71 13.26
CA LYS A 481 19.96 15.30 14.52
C LYS A 481 19.01 14.52 15.43
N HIS A 482 17.79 14.98 15.60
CA HIS A 482 16.81 14.30 16.45
C HIS A 482 16.48 12.90 15.92
N LEU A 483 16.24 12.80 14.60
CA LEU A 483 16.00 11.56 13.91
C LEU A 483 17.20 10.61 14.01
N ALA A 484 18.42 11.10 13.79
CA ALA A 484 19.65 10.32 13.95
C ALA A 484 19.80 9.74 15.37
N GLU A 485 19.52 10.53 16.41
CA GLU A 485 19.57 10.04 17.79
C GLU A 485 18.52 8.94 18.07
N LYS A 486 17.30 9.09 17.53
CA LYS A 486 16.27 8.04 17.63
C LYS A 486 16.72 6.76 16.90
N CYS A 487 17.28 6.90 15.72
CA CYS A 487 17.82 5.80 14.92
C CYS A 487 18.96 5.06 15.64
N LYS A 488 19.90 5.76 16.27
CA LYS A 488 20.98 5.13 17.07
C LYS A 488 20.45 4.28 18.23
N GLY A 489 19.27 4.60 18.77
CA GLY A 489 18.63 3.86 19.85
C GLY A 489 17.97 2.55 19.42
N LEU A 490 17.86 2.27 18.11
CA LEU A 490 17.19 1.09 17.60
C LEU A 490 18.10 -0.14 17.67
N LYS A 491 17.66 -1.16 18.41
CA LYS A 491 18.44 -2.40 18.56
C LYS A 491 18.29 -3.35 17.38
N TYR A 492 17.14 -3.32 16.69
CA TYR A 492 16.83 -4.17 15.54
C TYR A 492 15.80 -3.46 14.64
N PRO A 493 16.18 -2.37 13.97
CA PRO A 493 15.27 -1.71 13.05
C PRO A 493 14.86 -2.68 11.95
N ASP A 494 13.58 -2.65 11.57
CA ASP A 494 13.18 -3.30 10.32
C ASP A 494 13.80 -2.55 9.13
N VAL A 495 13.94 -3.23 8.00
CA VAL A 495 14.60 -2.67 6.81
C VAL A 495 13.98 -1.33 6.34
N PRO A 496 12.64 -1.13 6.38
CA PRO A 496 12.05 0.19 6.12
C PRO A 496 12.54 1.29 7.07
N THR A 497 12.64 0.98 8.36
CA THR A 497 13.15 1.93 9.36
C THR A 497 14.61 2.25 9.09
N ILE A 498 15.41 1.27 8.66
CA ILE A 498 16.79 1.50 8.22
C ILE A 498 16.84 2.52 7.08
N LEU A 499 16.00 2.38 6.05
CA LEU A 499 15.98 3.30 4.91
C LEU A 499 15.73 4.75 5.35
N VAL A 500 14.72 4.96 6.20
CA VAL A 500 14.41 6.28 6.80
C VAL A 500 15.58 6.82 7.61
N CYS A 501 16.25 5.97 8.38
CA CYS A 501 17.41 6.36 9.17
C CYS A 501 18.65 6.70 8.31
N LEU A 502 18.73 6.19 7.08
CA LEU A 502 19.84 6.49 6.18
C LEU A 502 19.65 7.80 5.41
N GLN A 503 18.41 8.28 5.28
CA GLN A 503 18.05 9.45 4.48
C GLN A 503 17.45 10.55 5.37
N LEU A 504 18.22 10.98 6.36
CA LEU A 504 17.75 11.92 7.38
C LEU A 504 17.24 13.23 6.78
N GLY A 505 17.87 13.75 5.73
CA GLY A 505 17.50 14.99 5.06
C GLY A 505 16.14 14.89 4.39
N ASN A 506 16.00 13.97 3.43
CA ASN A 506 14.75 13.76 2.69
C ASN A 506 13.60 13.36 3.64
N THR A 507 13.90 12.53 4.63
CA THR A 507 12.91 12.14 5.65
C THR A 507 12.41 13.36 6.42
N CYS A 508 13.32 14.24 6.84
CA CYS A 508 12.95 15.43 7.59
C CYS A 508 12.17 16.44 6.75
N GLU A 509 12.50 16.59 5.48
CA GLU A 509 11.74 17.45 4.56
C GLU A 509 10.31 16.92 4.40
N ALA A 510 10.15 15.63 4.10
CA ALA A 510 8.85 14.98 4.01
C ALA A 510 8.04 15.08 5.33
N TYR A 511 8.71 15.01 6.48
CA TYR A 511 8.06 15.16 7.79
C TYR A 511 7.57 16.60 8.03
N THR A 512 8.34 17.61 7.62
CA THR A 512 7.99 19.01 7.88
C THR A 512 6.82 19.50 7.05
N GLU A 513 6.61 19.01 5.83
CA GLU A 513 5.50 19.41 4.98
C GLU A 513 4.14 18.93 5.51
N ASP A 514 4.09 17.71 6.04
CA ASP A 514 2.87 17.09 6.56
C ASP A 514 2.33 17.76 7.83
N LEU A 515 3.19 18.42 8.62
CA LEU A 515 2.80 19.06 9.88
C LEU A 515 1.98 20.34 9.70
N TRP A 516 2.02 20.97 8.52
CA TRP A 516 1.25 22.17 8.22
C TRP A 516 -0.19 21.88 7.76
N GLU A 517 -0.54 20.61 7.54
CA GLU A 517 -1.87 20.21 7.05
C GLU A 517 -2.88 19.91 8.17
N ASP A 518 -2.40 19.62 9.40
CA ASP A 518 -3.23 19.29 10.57
C ASP A 518 -3.57 20.52 11.45
N ILE A 519 -3.13 21.73 11.06
CA ILE A 519 -3.41 23.03 11.71
C ILE A 519 -4.30 23.87 10.82
#